data_AF-A0A0F6RAG5-F1
#
_entry.id   AF-A0A0F6RAG5-F1
#
_cell.length_a   1.000
_cell.length_b   1.000
_cell.length_c   1.000
_cell.angle_alpha   90.00
_cell.angle_beta   90.00
_cell.angle_gamma   90.00
#
_symmetry.space_group_name_H-M   'P 1'
#
loop_
_entity.id
_entity.type
_entity.pdbx_description
1 polymer ?
#
loop_
_entity_poly.entity_id
_entity_poly.type
_entity_poly.pdbx_seq_one_letter_code
_entity_poly.pdbx_strand_id
1 'polypeptide(L)'
;MRPTLLSLLSLGFCVSLRIWATVGEYEKLSLSAWPSPVVPLGQTVTLRCHSRSPLKRFILFKTDGRRGLPQFQGYYFNNFTLGPVTREHAGSYTCSGAYQSARSDPLQIVVTGVFTKPSISAHPGPLVQVGENMTLRCHSPVVCDKFILHQESSTGHFQRHGEMLTSGHAPADFVIGPMTLASAGTYRCYSSLSSSPYEWSAPSDPVDIVITGRSKKPSLSAQGGPMVRSGENVTLVCSSERAFDQFHLLMEGEDLGRLLSGGRGHRGALQAEFPLGPGIPAHSGIYRCYGSFTGSPYLWSDSSDPLFLSVTGSTTSTCPSTMEPHTTEEAQLPQAHSCTWYIFLGLIIAFTSTSIILAALVCHWFSTQNHVAIMEGEPMEDRTVNGEDSAVEDVIYAHLDLGTLSERRFTPTPLRPVHPSTEPIIYEEFDANQDHAEP
;
A
#
# COMPACT_ATOMS: atom_id res chain seq x y z
N MET A 1 -48.58 19.87 55.00
CA MET A 1 -47.15 19.50 54.89
C MET A 1 -46.35 20.76 54.58
N ARG A 2 -45.28 21.06 55.33
CA ARG A 2 -44.56 22.33 55.21
C ARG A 2 -43.71 22.37 53.91
N PRO A 3 -43.76 23.44 53.11
CA PRO A 3 -43.04 23.54 51.83
C PRO A 3 -41.51 23.45 51.98
N THR A 4 -40.98 23.75 53.17
CA THR A 4 -39.57 23.56 53.53
C THR A 4 -39.13 22.09 53.57
N LEU A 5 -40.05 21.16 53.86
CA LEU A 5 -39.72 19.73 53.97
C LEU A 5 -39.61 19.06 52.60
N LEU A 6 -40.43 19.50 51.61
CA LEU A 6 -40.29 19.08 50.21
C LEU A 6 -38.99 19.59 49.57
N SER A 7 -38.58 20.83 49.90
CA SER A 7 -37.34 21.43 49.39
C SER A 7 -36.07 20.76 49.93
N LEU A 8 -36.10 20.23 51.16
CA LEU A 8 -34.99 19.50 51.75
C LEU A 8 -34.90 18.06 51.23
N LEU A 9 -36.05 17.43 50.96
CA LEU A 9 -36.12 16.12 50.30
C LEU A 9 -35.61 16.18 48.86
N SER A 10 -35.92 17.25 48.11
CA SER A 10 -35.43 17.45 46.75
C SER A 10 -33.92 17.76 46.70
N LEU A 11 -33.40 18.57 47.63
CA LEU A 11 -31.95 18.77 47.77
C LEU A 11 -31.24 17.46 48.16
N GLY A 12 -31.79 16.70 49.10
CA GLY A 12 -31.26 15.39 49.50
C GLY A 12 -31.22 14.41 48.32
N PHE A 13 -32.30 14.36 47.52
CA PHE A 13 -32.39 13.52 46.33
C PHE A 13 -31.43 13.96 45.21
N CYS A 14 -31.26 15.27 44.98
CA CYS A 14 -30.30 15.80 44.00
C CYS A 14 -28.84 15.60 44.43
N VAL A 15 -28.54 15.68 45.73
CA VAL A 15 -27.19 15.38 46.25
C VAL A 15 -26.92 13.88 46.16
N SER A 16 -27.89 13.00 46.46
CA SER A 16 -27.73 11.56 46.22
C SER A 16 -27.59 11.22 44.73
N LEU A 17 -28.30 11.90 43.83
CA LEU A 17 -28.11 11.73 42.38
C LEU A 17 -26.73 12.21 41.92
N ARG A 18 -26.18 13.29 42.49
CA ARG A 18 -24.80 13.74 42.19
C ARG A 18 -23.74 12.79 42.78
N ILE A 19 -23.99 12.19 43.94
CA ILE A 19 -23.09 11.18 44.53
C ILE A 19 -23.11 9.89 43.68
N TRP A 20 -24.26 9.53 43.09
CA TRP A 20 -24.33 8.39 42.16
C TRP A 20 -23.78 8.71 40.76
N ALA A 21 -23.91 9.96 40.28
CA ALA A 21 -23.34 10.39 39.00
C ALA A 21 -21.80 10.54 39.02
N THR A 22 -21.17 10.57 40.19
CA THR A 22 -19.71 10.57 40.36
C THR A 22 -19.13 9.17 40.57
N VAL A 23 -19.98 8.15 40.71
CA VAL A 23 -19.62 6.73 40.79
C VAL A 23 -19.89 6.10 39.42
N GLY A 24 -19.00 6.32 38.46
CA GLY A 24 -19.15 5.66 37.16
C GLY A 24 -18.22 6.08 36.02
N GLU A 25 -17.32 7.05 36.21
CA GLU A 25 -16.32 7.35 35.18
C GLU A 25 -15.09 6.46 35.40
N TYR A 26 -15.18 5.21 34.95
CA TYR A 26 -14.05 4.29 34.96
C TYR A 26 -12.90 4.87 34.15
N GLU A 27 -11.70 4.90 34.73
CA GLU A 27 -10.50 5.39 34.03
C GLU A 27 -10.23 4.56 32.77
N LYS A 28 -10.40 5.16 31.58
CA LYS A 28 -10.08 4.53 30.30
C LYS A 28 -8.56 4.39 30.15
N LEU A 29 -8.11 3.14 30.04
CA LEU A 29 -6.70 2.80 29.79
C LEU A 29 -6.34 3.00 28.31
N SER A 30 -5.06 3.26 28.03
CA SER A 30 -4.54 3.26 26.65
C SER A 30 -3.44 2.23 26.46
N LEU A 31 -3.31 1.70 25.24
CA LEU A 31 -2.31 0.68 24.89
C LEU A 31 -1.43 1.21 23.76
N SER A 32 -0.12 0.99 23.89
CA SER A 32 0.88 1.40 22.89
C SER A 32 1.89 0.29 22.66
N ALA A 33 2.53 0.29 21.49
CA ALA A 33 3.62 -0.62 21.15
C ALA A 33 4.93 0.16 21.00
N TRP A 34 6.03 -0.45 21.45
CA TRP A 34 7.37 0.05 21.27
C TRP A 34 8.30 -1.08 20.80
N PRO A 35 9.17 -0.86 19.78
CA PRO A 35 9.39 0.41 19.06
C PRO A 35 8.30 0.74 18.02
N SER A 36 7.59 -0.27 17.50
CA SER A 36 6.56 -0.10 16.47
C SER A 36 5.48 -1.19 16.58
N PRO A 37 4.22 -0.93 16.20
CA PRO A 37 3.19 -1.96 16.08
C PRO A 37 3.37 -2.88 14.84
N VAL A 38 4.24 -2.50 13.90
CA VAL A 38 4.62 -3.33 12.74
C VAL A 38 5.98 -3.94 13.02
N VAL A 39 6.02 -5.27 13.18
CA VAL A 39 7.16 -5.99 13.74
C VAL A 39 7.63 -7.09 12.79
N PRO A 40 8.90 -7.11 12.35
CA PRO A 40 9.43 -8.22 11.56
C PRO A 40 9.51 -9.52 12.35
N LEU A 41 9.37 -10.67 11.68
CA LEU A 41 9.58 -11.98 12.29
C LEU A 41 10.92 -12.07 13.04
N GLY A 42 10.90 -12.71 14.21
CA GLY A 42 12.06 -12.88 15.07
C GLY A 42 12.45 -11.65 15.91
N GLN A 43 11.85 -10.48 15.65
CA GLN A 43 12.08 -9.27 16.47
C GLN A 43 11.24 -9.30 17.75
N THR A 44 11.39 -8.27 18.60
CA THR A 44 10.66 -8.12 19.86
C THR A 44 9.90 -6.80 19.89
N VAL A 45 8.72 -6.80 20.48
CA VAL A 45 7.90 -5.61 20.72
C VAL A 45 7.41 -5.62 22.16
N THR A 46 7.38 -4.45 22.80
CA THR A 46 6.80 -4.28 24.14
C THR A 46 5.51 -3.50 24.04
N LEU A 47 4.43 -4.10 24.52
CA LEU A 47 3.13 -3.45 24.64
C LEU A 47 3.02 -2.83 26.03
N ARG A 48 2.75 -1.52 26.08
CA ARG A 48 2.61 -0.77 27.33
C ARG A 48 1.18 -0.29 27.49
N CYS A 49 0.54 -0.75 28.55
CA CYS A 49 -0.74 -0.24 29.02
C CYS A 49 -0.48 0.98 29.92
N HIS A 50 -1.09 2.11 29.60
CA HIS A 50 -0.93 3.35 30.36
C HIS A 50 -2.14 3.55 31.26
N SER A 51 -1.85 3.84 32.54
CA SER A 51 -2.84 4.25 33.53
C SER A 51 -2.32 5.47 34.28
N ARG A 52 -3.24 6.35 34.67
CA ARG A 52 -3.02 7.46 35.59
C ARG A 52 -2.74 6.98 37.01
N SER A 53 -3.21 5.79 37.35
CA SER A 53 -3.07 5.21 38.69
C SER A 53 -1.92 4.19 38.72
N PRO A 54 -0.91 4.33 39.59
CA PRO A 54 0.30 3.50 39.57
C PRO A 54 0.09 2.05 40.06
N LEU A 55 -1.02 1.73 40.72
CA LEU A 55 -1.27 0.43 41.34
C LEU A 55 -2.47 -0.29 40.72
N LYS A 56 -2.34 -0.71 39.46
CA LYS A 56 -3.35 -1.54 38.78
C LYS A 56 -2.74 -2.84 38.28
N ARG A 57 -3.50 -3.94 38.40
CA ARG A 57 -3.21 -5.19 37.69
C ARG A 57 -3.74 -5.07 36.27
N PHE A 58 -2.89 -5.36 35.30
CA PHE A 58 -3.22 -5.27 33.88
C PHE A 58 -3.38 -6.66 33.28
N ILE A 59 -4.42 -6.83 32.47
CA ILE A 59 -4.68 -8.04 31.70
C ILE A 59 -4.64 -7.64 30.24
N LEU A 60 -3.89 -8.39 29.44
CA LEU A 60 -3.78 -8.19 28.00
C LEU A 60 -4.59 -9.27 27.28
N PHE A 61 -5.46 -8.83 26.40
CA PHE A 61 -6.32 -9.69 25.57
C PHE A 61 -5.86 -9.60 24.13
N LYS A 62 -5.79 -10.75 23.45
CA LYS A 62 -5.53 -10.87 22.00
C LYS A 62 -6.74 -11.46 21.28
N THR A 63 -7.16 -10.82 20.21
CA THR A 63 -8.15 -11.34 19.27
C THR A 63 -7.50 -11.51 17.89
N ASP A 64 -7.51 -12.75 17.37
CA ASP A 64 -6.86 -13.12 16.10
C ASP A 64 -7.83 -13.20 14.90
N GLY A 65 -9.12 -12.92 15.12
CA GLY A 65 -10.15 -12.99 14.07
C GLY A 65 -10.52 -14.41 13.61
N ARG A 66 -9.93 -15.48 14.17
CA ARG A 66 -10.28 -16.87 13.82
C ARG A 66 -10.64 -17.76 15.01
N ARG A 67 -10.11 -17.56 16.23
CA ARG A 67 -10.51 -18.27 17.46
C ARG A 67 -10.18 -17.44 18.72
N GLY A 68 -11.04 -17.52 19.74
CA GLY A 68 -10.83 -16.81 21.00
C GLY A 68 -9.58 -17.26 21.77
N LEU A 69 -8.64 -16.30 21.94
CA LEU A 69 -7.72 -16.02 23.06
C LEU A 69 -6.77 -17.11 23.61
N PRO A 70 -5.44 -16.90 23.48
CA PRO A 70 -4.51 -17.00 24.61
C PRO A 70 -4.56 -15.71 25.45
N GLN A 71 -4.81 -15.85 26.75
CA GLN A 71 -4.81 -14.77 27.75
C GLN A 71 -3.40 -14.54 28.28
N PHE A 72 -2.84 -13.35 28.10
CA PHE A 72 -1.60 -12.97 28.77
C PHE A 72 -1.93 -12.29 30.11
N GLN A 73 -1.63 -12.97 31.21
CA GLN A 73 -1.87 -12.46 32.56
C GLN A 73 -0.58 -11.83 33.12
N GLY A 74 -0.53 -10.50 33.14
CA GLY A 74 0.54 -9.75 33.79
C GLY A 74 0.21 -9.49 35.26
N TYR A 75 0.95 -10.11 36.17
CA TYR A 75 0.85 -9.76 37.59
C TYR A 75 1.78 -8.56 37.86
N TYR A 76 1.18 -7.39 38.16
CA TYR A 76 1.80 -6.12 38.59
C TYR A 76 2.59 -5.26 37.59
N PHE A 77 2.85 -5.72 36.36
CA PHE A 77 3.54 -4.91 35.35
C PHE A 77 2.59 -4.44 34.24
N ASN A 78 2.78 -3.20 33.79
CA ASN A 78 1.99 -2.60 32.72
C ASN A 78 2.65 -2.74 31.34
N ASN A 79 3.79 -3.44 31.27
CA ASN A 79 4.55 -3.74 30.06
C ASN A 79 4.47 -5.25 29.76
N PHE A 80 4.21 -5.61 28.51
CA PHE A 80 4.10 -6.98 28.02
C PHE A 80 5.03 -7.13 26.83
N THR A 81 6.12 -7.88 26.99
CA THR A 81 7.09 -8.11 25.92
C THR A 81 6.69 -9.34 25.12
N LEU A 82 6.51 -9.16 23.81
CA LEU A 82 6.27 -10.20 22.82
C LEU A 82 7.55 -10.39 22.02
N GLY A 83 8.16 -11.57 22.07
CA GLY A 83 9.41 -11.79 21.35
C GLY A 83 10.09 -13.11 21.73
N PRO A 84 10.76 -13.80 20.79
CA PRO A 84 10.82 -13.51 19.35
C PRO A 84 9.45 -13.66 18.66
N VAL A 85 9.01 -12.67 17.89
CA VAL A 85 7.66 -12.69 17.31
C VAL A 85 7.55 -13.70 16.17
N THR A 86 6.42 -14.38 16.16
CA THR A 86 5.96 -15.34 15.14
C THR A 86 4.61 -14.88 14.59
N ARG A 87 4.11 -15.49 13.51
CA ARG A 87 2.76 -15.19 12.99
C ARG A 87 1.66 -15.27 14.05
N GLU A 88 1.81 -16.15 15.04
CA GLU A 88 0.84 -16.34 16.13
C GLU A 88 0.71 -15.10 17.03
N HIS A 89 1.66 -14.17 16.99
CA HIS A 89 1.62 -12.91 17.71
C HIS A 89 0.84 -11.82 16.95
N ALA A 90 0.55 -12.01 15.66
CA ALA A 90 -0.24 -11.07 14.87
C ALA A 90 -1.70 -11.03 15.36
N GLY A 91 -2.27 -9.83 15.51
CA GLY A 91 -3.63 -9.69 16.01
C GLY A 91 -3.98 -8.33 16.59
N SER A 92 -5.21 -8.23 17.10
CA SER A 92 -5.71 -7.05 17.80
C SER A 92 -5.60 -7.25 19.30
N TYR A 93 -4.95 -6.31 19.99
CA TYR A 93 -4.68 -6.36 21.42
C TYR A 93 -5.46 -5.29 22.17
N THR A 94 -6.01 -5.63 23.33
CA THR A 94 -6.62 -4.66 24.25
C THR A 94 -6.09 -4.89 25.65
N CYS A 95 -5.94 -3.84 26.46
CA CYS A 95 -5.62 -3.99 27.88
C CYS A 95 -6.80 -3.58 28.77
N SER A 96 -6.95 -4.26 29.90
CA SER A 96 -7.85 -3.85 30.97
C SER A 96 -7.17 -3.96 32.33
N GLY A 97 -7.70 -3.23 33.30
CA GLY A 97 -7.49 -3.49 34.72
C GLY A 97 -8.23 -4.76 35.18
N ALA A 98 -7.76 -5.37 36.26
CA ALA A 98 -8.35 -6.60 36.83
C ALA A 98 -9.77 -6.44 37.40
N TYR A 99 -10.19 -5.22 37.77
CA TYR A 99 -11.45 -4.95 38.48
C TYR A 99 -12.55 -4.38 37.55
N GLN A 100 -12.84 -5.05 36.44
CA GLN A 100 -13.92 -4.65 35.50
C GLN A 100 -13.77 -3.23 34.92
N SER A 101 -12.55 -2.74 34.70
CA SER A 101 -12.35 -1.51 33.96
C SER A 101 -12.73 -1.70 32.48
N ALA A 102 -13.20 -0.64 31.84
CA ALA A 102 -13.32 -0.61 30.38
C ALA A 102 -12.00 -1.02 29.70
N ARG A 103 -12.10 -1.79 28.61
CA ARG A 103 -10.94 -2.14 27.78
C ARG A 103 -10.40 -0.89 27.09
N SER A 104 -9.09 -0.86 26.86
CA SER A 104 -8.46 0.14 26.01
C SER A 104 -8.99 0.03 24.58
N ASP A 105 -8.76 1.08 23.80
CA ASP A 105 -8.90 0.97 22.34
C ASP A 105 -7.94 -0.14 21.82
N PRO A 106 -8.36 -0.88 20.78
CA PRO A 106 -7.57 -1.97 20.24
C PRO A 106 -6.30 -1.47 19.55
N LEU A 107 -5.19 -2.14 19.82
CA LEU A 107 -3.90 -1.95 19.16
C LEU A 107 -3.61 -3.14 18.25
N GLN A 108 -3.48 -2.89 16.95
CA GLN A 108 -3.17 -3.92 15.98
C GLN A 108 -1.66 -4.16 15.93
N ILE A 109 -1.24 -5.40 16.17
CA ILE A 109 0.15 -5.84 15.99
C ILE A 109 0.23 -6.61 14.69
N VAL A 110 1.01 -6.06 13.76
CA VAL A 110 1.23 -6.61 12.43
C VAL A 110 2.60 -7.29 12.42
N VAL A 111 2.64 -8.53 11.96
CA VAL A 111 3.89 -9.27 11.80
C VAL A 111 4.26 -9.28 10.32
N THR A 112 5.46 -8.78 9.99
CA THR A 112 5.99 -8.71 8.61
C THR A 112 7.01 -9.80 8.35
N GLY A 113 7.21 -10.14 7.08
CA GLY A 113 8.10 -11.23 6.66
C GLY A 113 7.44 -12.61 6.66
N VAL A 114 6.13 -12.69 6.86
CA VAL A 114 5.38 -13.97 6.84
C VAL A 114 5.26 -14.51 5.42
N PHE A 115 5.02 -13.63 4.46
CA PHE A 115 4.97 -13.96 3.03
C PHE A 115 6.17 -13.36 2.27
N THR A 116 6.43 -13.87 1.06
CA THR A 116 7.47 -13.35 0.17
C THR A 116 7.22 -11.89 -0.22
N LYS A 117 8.27 -11.09 -0.34
CA LYS A 117 8.14 -9.67 -0.70
C LYS A 117 7.48 -9.49 -2.07
N PRO A 118 6.59 -8.50 -2.24
CA PRO A 118 6.07 -8.11 -3.55
C PRO A 118 7.10 -7.26 -4.30
N SER A 119 6.91 -7.09 -5.61
CA SER A 119 7.57 -6.06 -6.40
C SER A 119 6.77 -4.76 -6.37
N ILE A 120 7.46 -3.64 -6.54
CA ILE A 120 6.87 -2.30 -6.69
C ILE A 120 7.49 -1.61 -7.90
N SER A 121 6.70 -0.82 -8.62
CA SER A 121 7.15 -0.04 -9.78
C SER A 121 6.37 1.27 -9.86
N ALA A 122 7.02 2.33 -10.33
CA ALA A 122 6.43 3.65 -10.52
C ALA A 122 6.20 3.92 -12.00
N HIS A 123 4.99 4.36 -12.36
CA HIS A 123 4.64 4.67 -13.74
C HIS A 123 4.09 6.12 -13.83
N PRO A 124 4.57 6.95 -14.78
CA PRO A 124 5.55 6.63 -15.84
C PRO A 124 7.01 6.55 -15.36
N GLY A 125 7.29 6.96 -14.12
CA GLY A 125 8.60 6.89 -13.51
C GLY A 125 8.60 7.48 -12.10
N PRO A 126 9.76 7.53 -11.43
CA PRO A 126 9.88 8.02 -10.05
C PRO A 126 9.95 9.55 -9.94
N LEU A 127 10.16 10.26 -11.06
CA LEU A 127 10.33 11.71 -11.11
C LEU A 127 9.04 12.36 -11.61
N VAL A 128 8.42 13.20 -10.78
CA VAL A 128 7.07 13.75 -11.04
C VAL A 128 7.02 15.25 -10.71
N GLN A 129 6.22 16.04 -11.44
CA GLN A 129 6.00 17.45 -11.12
C GLN A 129 4.89 17.64 -10.08
N VAL A 130 4.91 18.77 -9.38
CA VAL A 130 3.81 19.17 -8.48
C VAL A 130 2.50 19.26 -9.25
N GLY A 131 1.43 18.70 -8.70
CA GLY A 131 0.08 18.72 -9.29
C GLY A 131 -0.21 17.56 -10.25
N GLU A 132 0.80 16.83 -10.71
CA GLU A 132 0.60 15.63 -11.54
C GLU A 132 0.15 14.43 -10.69
N ASN A 133 -0.26 13.35 -11.37
CA ASN A 133 -0.59 12.07 -10.76
C ASN A 133 0.38 11.00 -11.28
N MET A 134 0.69 10.02 -10.44
CA MET A 134 1.42 8.83 -10.87
C MET A 134 0.75 7.57 -10.31
N THR A 135 1.15 6.41 -10.82
CA THR A 135 0.70 5.12 -10.29
C THR A 135 1.86 4.32 -9.74
N LEU A 136 1.76 3.92 -8.47
CA LEU A 136 2.60 2.87 -7.90
C LEU A 136 1.90 1.53 -8.04
N ARG A 137 2.50 0.64 -8.83
CA ARG A 137 2.00 -0.71 -9.07
C ARG A 137 2.74 -1.71 -8.20
N CYS A 138 2.00 -2.40 -7.35
CA CYS A 138 2.49 -3.52 -6.57
C CYS A 138 2.04 -4.85 -7.16
N HIS A 139 2.93 -5.83 -7.20
CA HIS A 139 2.61 -7.17 -7.65
C HIS A 139 3.23 -8.21 -6.72
N SER A 140 2.42 -9.16 -6.26
CA SER A 140 2.88 -10.24 -5.40
C SER A 140 3.10 -11.51 -6.23
N PRO A 141 4.24 -12.23 -6.07
CA PRO A 141 4.45 -13.50 -6.75
C PRO A 141 3.55 -14.62 -6.20
N VAL A 142 2.99 -14.42 -4.99
CA VAL A 142 2.04 -15.32 -4.34
C VAL A 142 0.66 -14.68 -4.29
N VAL A 143 -0.39 -15.51 -4.26
CA VAL A 143 -1.79 -15.04 -4.19
C VAL A 143 -2.01 -14.25 -2.92
N CYS A 144 -2.17 -12.94 -3.04
CA CYS A 144 -2.49 -12.03 -1.95
C CYS A 144 -3.54 -11.07 -2.45
N ASP A 145 -4.68 -11.03 -1.77
CA ASP A 145 -5.83 -10.20 -2.14
C ASP A 145 -5.83 -8.84 -1.43
N LYS A 146 -4.83 -8.55 -0.60
CA LYS A 146 -4.67 -7.26 0.08
C LYS A 146 -3.27 -6.72 -0.09
N PHE A 147 -3.16 -5.47 -0.52
CA PHE A 147 -1.90 -4.74 -0.65
C PHE A 147 -1.92 -3.48 0.22
N ILE A 148 -0.78 -3.16 0.81
CA ILE A 148 -0.62 -2.01 1.67
C ILE A 148 0.58 -1.22 1.17
N LEU A 149 0.35 0.06 0.86
CA LEU A 149 1.39 0.99 0.46
C LEU A 149 1.79 1.85 1.65
N HIS A 150 3.06 1.82 2.00
CA HIS A 150 3.65 2.65 3.04
C HIS A 150 4.58 3.69 2.41
N GLN A 151 4.52 4.91 2.97
CA GLN A 151 5.45 5.98 2.67
C GLN A 151 6.30 6.24 3.92
N GLU A 152 7.61 6.26 3.72
CA GLU A 152 8.60 6.74 4.67
C GLU A 152 8.95 8.18 4.28
N SER A 153 8.60 9.13 5.14
CA SER A 153 8.96 10.53 4.93
C SER A 153 10.43 10.78 5.27
N SER A 154 10.95 11.95 4.90
CA SER A 154 12.30 12.39 5.28
C SER A 154 12.55 12.48 6.79
N THR A 155 11.50 12.43 7.62
CA THR A 155 11.60 12.38 9.09
C THR A 155 11.64 10.95 9.64
N GLY A 156 11.69 9.94 8.78
CA GLY A 156 11.70 8.52 9.14
C GLY A 156 10.37 8.02 9.71
N HIS A 157 9.31 8.81 9.60
CA HIS A 157 7.98 8.39 10.05
C HIS A 157 7.34 7.51 8.98
N PHE A 158 7.00 6.27 9.35
CA PHE A 158 6.28 5.36 8.48
C PHE A 158 4.78 5.66 8.57
N GLN A 159 4.19 6.08 7.45
CA GLN A 159 2.76 6.29 7.36
C GLN A 159 2.15 5.34 6.33
N ARG A 160 1.05 4.68 6.71
CA ARG A 160 0.22 3.95 5.76
C ARG A 160 -0.41 4.96 4.81
N HIS A 161 -0.04 4.88 3.54
CA HIS A 161 -0.53 5.77 2.50
C HIS A 161 -1.84 5.24 1.91
N GLY A 162 -1.92 3.93 1.70
CA GLY A 162 -3.12 3.31 1.13
C GLY A 162 -3.19 1.81 1.39
N GLU A 163 -4.40 1.28 1.22
CA GLU A 163 -4.70 -0.14 1.25
C GLU A 163 -5.65 -0.45 0.09
N MET A 164 -5.41 -1.55 -0.62
CA MET A 164 -6.21 -1.97 -1.75
C MET A 164 -6.48 -3.47 -1.68
N LEU A 165 -7.73 -3.85 -1.95
CA LEU A 165 -8.12 -5.24 -2.14
C LEU A 165 -8.14 -5.57 -3.64
N THR A 166 -7.58 -6.73 -4.01
CA THR A 166 -7.51 -7.20 -5.39
C THR A 166 -8.03 -8.62 -5.50
N SER A 167 -8.36 -9.06 -6.71
CA SER A 167 -8.80 -10.43 -7.00
C SER A 167 -7.64 -11.44 -7.02
N GLY A 168 -6.93 -11.56 -5.89
CA GLY A 168 -5.89 -12.58 -5.66
C GLY A 168 -4.58 -12.34 -6.44
N HIS A 169 -4.53 -12.65 -7.73
CA HIS A 169 -3.30 -12.47 -8.55
C HIS A 169 -3.21 -11.09 -9.19
N ALA A 170 -4.28 -10.29 -9.12
CA ALA A 170 -4.28 -8.97 -9.73
C ALA A 170 -3.30 -8.04 -9.00
N PRO A 171 -2.46 -7.28 -9.75
CA PRO A 171 -1.63 -6.24 -9.15
C PRO A 171 -2.50 -5.15 -8.53
N ALA A 172 -1.95 -4.45 -7.55
CA ALA A 172 -2.57 -3.29 -6.94
C ALA A 172 -1.97 -2.02 -7.52
N ASP A 173 -2.82 -1.19 -8.13
CA ASP A 173 -2.44 0.10 -8.71
C ASP A 173 -2.88 1.23 -7.79
N PHE A 174 -1.92 1.82 -7.07
CA PHE A 174 -2.14 2.96 -6.21
C PHE A 174 -1.92 4.24 -7.01
N VAL A 175 -3.01 4.93 -7.35
CA VAL A 175 -2.94 6.28 -7.94
C VAL A 175 -2.59 7.27 -6.83
N ILE A 176 -1.46 7.95 -6.97
CA ILE A 176 -0.98 8.96 -6.03
C ILE A 176 -1.07 10.31 -6.72
N GLY A 177 -1.89 11.20 -6.14
CA GLY A 177 -1.98 12.57 -6.58
C GLY A 177 -3.27 13.27 -6.12
N PRO A 178 -3.39 14.58 -6.36
CA PRO A 178 -2.40 15.44 -6.99
C PRO A 178 -1.12 15.58 -6.15
N MET A 179 0.04 15.49 -6.80
CA MET A 179 1.32 15.46 -6.10
C MET A 179 1.61 16.77 -5.36
N THR A 180 2.03 16.64 -4.12
CA THR A 180 2.47 17.76 -3.28
C THR A 180 3.90 17.51 -2.80
N LEU A 181 4.53 18.51 -2.17
CA LEU A 181 5.85 18.33 -1.56
C LEU A 181 5.87 17.24 -0.47
N ALA A 182 4.73 16.96 0.16
CA ALA A 182 4.60 15.89 1.17
C ALA A 182 4.51 14.49 0.54
N SER A 183 4.23 14.40 -0.77
CA SER A 183 4.22 13.14 -1.52
C SER A 183 5.64 12.63 -1.83
N ALA A 184 6.67 13.44 -1.61
CA ALA A 184 8.06 13.02 -1.81
C ALA A 184 8.51 12.07 -0.69
N GLY A 185 9.29 11.05 -1.03
CA GLY A 185 9.84 10.11 -0.06
C GLY A 185 9.98 8.69 -0.60
N THR A 186 10.31 7.76 0.30
CA THR A 186 10.53 6.37 -0.05
C THR A 186 9.24 5.58 0.16
N TYR A 187 8.78 4.90 -0.89
CA TYR A 187 7.60 4.04 -0.82
C TYR A 187 8.00 2.58 -0.80
N ARG A 188 7.26 1.79 -0.02
CA ARG A 188 7.36 0.32 0.03
C ARG A 188 5.98 -0.30 0.03
N CYS A 189 5.87 -1.46 -0.60
CA CYS A 189 4.65 -2.23 -0.65
C CYS A 189 4.73 -3.48 0.23
N TYR A 190 3.60 -3.82 0.81
CA TYR A 190 3.36 -5.07 1.50
C TYR A 190 2.14 -5.76 0.87
N SER A 191 2.07 -7.06 1.05
CA SER A 191 0.97 -7.92 0.65
C SER A 191 0.52 -8.76 1.84
N SER A 192 -0.78 -9.06 1.88
CA SER A 192 -1.45 -9.77 2.95
C SER A 192 -2.63 -10.54 2.36
N LEU A 193 -3.12 -11.53 3.11
CA LEU A 193 -4.40 -12.16 2.84
C LEU A 193 -5.50 -11.48 3.69
N SER A 194 -6.66 -11.21 3.10
CA SER A 194 -7.86 -10.70 3.80
C SER A 194 -8.24 -11.57 5.00
N SER A 195 -7.96 -12.87 4.89
CA SER A 195 -8.22 -13.87 5.91
C SER A 195 -7.20 -13.92 7.06
N SER A 196 -6.07 -13.21 6.92
CA SER A 196 -5.03 -12.98 7.94
C SER A 196 -4.47 -11.55 7.83
N PRO A 197 -5.29 -10.52 8.13
CA PRO A 197 -4.97 -9.11 7.81
C PRO A 197 -3.82 -8.50 8.62
N TYR A 198 -3.37 -9.20 9.67
CA TYR A 198 -2.26 -8.82 10.54
C TYR A 198 -0.94 -9.52 10.17
N GLU A 199 -0.97 -10.44 9.20
CA GLU A 199 0.19 -11.16 8.69
C GLU A 199 0.55 -10.58 7.32
N TRP A 200 1.71 -9.93 7.23
CA TRP A 200 2.17 -9.24 6.03
C TRP A 200 3.43 -9.91 5.47
N SER A 201 3.64 -9.73 4.17
CA SER A 201 4.89 -10.06 3.52
C SER A 201 6.08 -9.27 4.06
N ALA A 202 7.28 -9.68 3.68
CA ALA A 202 8.44 -8.80 3.74
C ALA A 202 8.18 -7.55 2.85
N PRO A 203 8.74 -6.38 3.22
CA PRO A 203 8.60 -5.19 2.39
C PRO A 203 9.18 -5.41 1.00
N SER A 204 8.57 -4.78 -0.02
CA SER A 204 9.18 -4.64 -1.34
C SER A 204 10.52 -3.90 -1.27
N ASP A 205 11.27 -3.95 -2.37
CA ASP A 205 12.36 -3.01 -2.57
C ASP A 205 11.81 -1.56 -2.54
N PRO A 206 12.59 -0.59 -2.03
CA PRO A 206 12.14 0.80 -1.95
C PRO A 206 12.05 1.44 -3.34
N VAL A 207 11.08 2.33 -3.52
CA VAL A 207 11.04 3.27 -4.64
C VAL A 207 11.03 4.70 -4.12
N ASP A 208 12.03 5.49 -4.51
CA ASP A 208 12.17 6.87 -4.09
C ASP A 208 11.43 7.78 -5.07
N ILE A 209 10.40 8.45 -4.58
CA ILE A 209 9.59 9.38 -5.38
C ILE A 209 10.11 10.79 -5.15
N VAL A 210 10.48 11.42 -6.27
CA VAL A 210 11.11 12.73 -6.29
C VAL A 210 10.16 13.72 -6.95
N ILE A 211 9.91 14.82 -6.23
CA ILE A 211 9.05 15.90 -6.71
C ILE A 211 9.92 17.04 -7.24
N THR A 212 9.70 17.41 -8.49
CA THR A 212 10.40 18.50 -9.19
C THR A 212 9.56 19.79 -9.20
N GLY A 213 10.22 20.93 -9.44
CA GLY A 213 9.55 22.23 -9.63
C GLY A 213 9.46 23.13 -8.40
N ARG A 214 10.26 22.87 -7.36
CA ARG A 214 10.30 23.71 -6.15
C ARG A 214 11.22 24.92 -6.27
N SER A 215 12.18 24.91 -7.20
CA SER A 215 13.25 25.92 -7.27
C SER A 215 13.65 26.18 -8.71
N LYS A 216 14.14 27.40 -9.00
CA LYS A 216 14.58 27.82 -10.33
C LYS A 216 15.52 26.79 -10.96
N LYS A 217 15.30 26.51 -12.25
CA LYS A 217 16.09 25.54 -13.02
C LYS A 217 17.59 25.91 -13.06
N PRO A 218 18.49 24.92 -13.00
CA PRO A 218 19.90 25.10 -13.34
C PRO A 218 20.10 25.15 -14.87
N SER A 219 21.31 25.48 -15.30
CA SER A 219 21.77 25.38 -16.69
C SER A 219 22.71 24.18 -16.85
N LEU A 220 22.56 23.45 -17.96
CA LEU A 220 23.39 22.30 -18.30
C LEU A 220 24.20 22.58 -19.57
N SER A 221 25.46 22.19 -19.57
CA SER A 221 26.40 22.38 -20.69
C SER A 221 27.38 21.21 -20.80
N ALA A 222 27.99 21.03 -21.97
CA ALA A 222 29.09 20.08 -22.17
C ALA A 222 30.42 20.84 -22.31
N GLN A 223 31.43 20.42 -21.57
CA GLN A 223 32.79 20.95 -21.71
C GLN A 223 33.35 20.55 -23.08
N GLY A 224 33.75 21.53 -23.88
CA GLY A 224 34.20 21.30 -25.26
C GLY A 224 33.08 21.19 -26.30
N GLY A 225 31.81 21.26 -25.88
CA GLY A 225 30.64 21.27 -26.74
C GLY A 225 29.86 19.94 -26.78
N PRO A 226 28.64 19.96 -27.36
CA PRO A 226 27.72 18.81 -27.37
C PRO A 226 28.07 17.72 -28.40
N MET A 227 29.01 17.99 -29.31
CA MET A 227 29.42 17.04 -30.35
C MET A 227 30.86 16.60 -30.06
N VAL A 228 31.03 15.34 -29.72
CA VAL A 228 32.30 14.80 -29.21
C VAL A 228 32.76 13.64 -30.10
N ARG A 229 34.07 13.53 -30.35
CA ARG A 229 34.61 12.38 -31.09
C ARG A 229 34.79 11.21 -30.14
N SER A 230 34.61 9.98 -30.65
CA SER A 230 34.81 8.79 -29.82
C SER A 230 36.24 8.75 -29.27
N GLY A 231 36.37 8.48 -27.97
CA GLY A 231 37.62 8.49 -27.22
C GLY A 231 37.97 9.83 -26.56
N GLU A 232 37.38 10.95 -26.94
CA GLU A 232 37.54 12.22 -26.23
C GLU A 232 36.78 12.20 -24.91
N ASN A 233 37.35 12.78 -23.85
CA ASN A 233 36.69 12.82 -22.54
C ASN A 233 35.49 13.76 -22.57
N VAL A 234 34.34 13.24 -22.16
CA VAL A 234 33.10 14.01 -22.01
C VAL A 234 32.91 14.39 -20.55
N THR A 235 32.76 15.68 -20.29
CA THR A 235 32.34 16.21 -18.98
C THR A 235 31.13 17.11 -19.17
N LEU A 236 30.05 16.83 -18.44
CA LEU A 236 28.89 17.70 -18.39
C LEU A 236 28.97 18.59 -17.16
N VAL A 237 28.57 19.85 -17.31
CA VAL A 237 28.64 20.86 -16.26
C VAL A 237 27.24 21.39 -16.02
N CYS A 238 26.78 21.23 -14.78
CA CYS A 238 25.55 21.80 -14.33
C CYS A 238 25.83 22.98 -13.40
N SER A 239 25.28 24.14 -13.72
CA SER A 239 25.47 25.38 -12.98
C SER A 239 24.14 26.01 -12.57
N SER A 240 24.13 26.72 -11.46
CA SER A 240 22.97 27.46 -10.98
C SER A 240 23.39 28.74 -10.29
N GLU A 241 22.58 29.79 -10.42
CA GLU A 241 22.70 31.00 -9.60
C GLU A 241 22.41 30.72 -8.12
N ARG A 242 21.66 29.64 -7.84
CA ARG A 242 21.33 29.20 -6.49
C ARG A 242 22.31 28.12 -6.05
N ALA A 243 22.87 28.32 -4.87
CA ALA A 243 23.73 27.33 -4.23
C ALA A 243 22.91 26.11 -3.82
N PHE A 244 23.09 24.99 -4.53
CA PHE A 244 22.50 23.70 -4.16
C PHE A 244 23.52 22.87 -3.38
N ASP A 245 23.03 21.94 -2.54
CA ASP A 245 23.93 21.02 -1.84
C ASP A 245 24.32 19.82 -2.71
N GLN A 246 23.45 19.46 -3.65
CA GLN A 246 23.64 18.34 -4.56
C GLN A 246 23.06 18.67 -5.93
N PHE A 247 23.73 18.19 -6.97
CA PHE A 247 23.23 18.22 -8.34
C PHE A 247 22.99 16.79 -8.82
N HIS A 248 21.97 16.62 -9.66
CA HIS A 248 21.55 15.34 -10.22
C HIS A 248 21.55 15.46 -11.73
N LEU A 249 22.23 14.54 -12.42
CA LEU A 249 22.24 14.45 -13.87
C LEU A 249 21.44 13.23 -14.30
N LEU A 250 20.50 13.46 -15.21
CA LEU A 250 19.61 12.44 -15.73
C LEU A 250 19.72 12.40 -17.25
N MET A 251 19.92 11.20 -17.80
CA MET A 251 19.79 10.95 -19.24
C MET A 251 18.36 10.46 -19.49
N GLU A 252 17.61 11.09 -20.40
CA GLU A 252 16.31 10.58 -20.80
C GLU A 252 16.44 9.22 -21.50
N GLY A 253 15.59 8.27 -21.08
CA GLY A 253 15.43 6.94 -21.66
C GLY A 253 14.02 6.42 -21.41
N GLU A 254 13.71 5.18 -21.84
CA GLU A 254 12.35 4.61 -21.78
C GLU A 254 11.73 4.59 -20.36
N ASP A 255 12.55 4.54 -19.30
CA ASP A 255 12.10 4.54 -17.88
C ASP A 255 12.36 5.85 -17.13
N LEU A 256 12.32 7.01 -17.81
CA LEU A 256 12.45 8.34 -17.18
C LEU A 256 13.73 8.52 -16.35
N GLY A 257 14.79 7.83 -16.79
CA GLY A 257 16.17 8.27 -16.66
C GLY A 257 17.00 7.55 -15.62
N ARG A 258 18.15 7.05 -16.08
CA ARG A 258 19.20 6.51 -15.20
C ARG A 258 19.86 7.68 -14.48
N LEU A 259 19.79 7.70 -13.15
CA LEU A 259 20.58 8.63 -12.34
C LEU A 259 22.07 8.36 -12.58
N LEU A 260 22.72 9.24 -13.31
CA LEU A 260 24.15 9.21 -13.49
C LEU A 260 24.72 10.01 -12.32
N SER A 261 25.17 9.29 -11.29
CA SER A 261 25.91 9.75 -10.09
C SER A 261 25.88 11.25 -9.84
N GLY A 262 25.18 11.67 -8.78
CA GLY A 262 25.16 13.05 -8.32
C GLY A 262 26.58 13.55 -8.02
N GLY A 263 27.11 14.42 -8.89
CA GLY A 263 28.35 15.12 -8.66
C GLY A 263 28.23 15.86 -7.33
N ARG A 264 29.08 15.48 -6.36
CA ARG A 264 29.23 16.21 -5.11
C ARG A 264 29.83 17.58 -5.46
N GLY A 265 28.97 18.56 -5.69
CA GLY A 265 29.36 19.93 -5.38
C GLY A 265 29.73 20.00 -3.90
N HIS A 266 30.73 20.81 -3.54
CA HIS A 266 30.88 21.19 -2.13
C HIS A 266 29.55 21.80 -1.63
N ARG A 267 29.20 21.62 -0.35
CA ARG A 267 27.96 22.17 0.23
C ARG A 267 27.82 23.65 -0.16
N GLY A 268 26.71 24.01 -0.81
CA GLY A 268 26.50 25.36 -1.34
C GLY A 268 27.25 25.68 -2.65
N ALA A 269 27.57 24.69 -3.47
CA ALA A 269 28.19 24.92 -4.76
C ALA A 269 27.19 25.52 -5.77
N LEU A 270 27.70 26.43 -6.59
CA LEU A 270 26.97 27.00 -7.73
C LEU A 270 27.11 26.12 -8.98
N GLN A 271 27.96 25.09 -8.94
CA GLN A 271 28.27 24.26 -10.09
C GLN A 271 28.71 22.85 -9.66
N ALA A 272 28.40 21.86 -10.49
CA ALA A 272 28.91 20.49 -10.38
C ALA A 272 29.32 19.97 -11.76
N GLU A 273 30.39 19.17 -11.76
CA GLU A 273 30.92 18.50 -12.94
C GLU A 273 30.61 17.01 -12.91
N PHE A 274 30.22 16.48 -14.06
CA PHE A 274 29.84 15.09 -14.27
C PHE A 274 30.71 14.50 -15.39
N PRO A 275 31.89 13.96 -15.05
CA PRO A 275 32.75 13.31 -16.03
C PRO A 275 32.13 11.97 -16.44
N LEU A 276 31.74 11.83 -17.70
CA LEU A 276 31.28 10.57 -18.29
C LEU A 276 32.45 9.69 -18.76
N GLY A 277 33.66 10.27 -18.83
CA GLY A 277 34.86 9.60 -19.33
C GLY A 277 34.95 9.61 -20.85
N PRO A 278 35.71 8.68 -21.46
CA PRO A 278 35.90 8.64 -22.91
C PRO A 278 34.58 8.46 -23.66
N GLY A 279 34.37 9.25 -24.71
CA GLY A 279 33.15 9.24 -25.51
C GLY A 279 32.91 7.88 -26.18
N ILE A 280 31.84 7.22 -25.78
CA ILE A 280 31.30 6.03 -26.45
C ILE A 280 29.90 6.32 -27.01
N PRO A 281 29.44 5.61 -28.06
CA PRO A 281 28.10 5.83 -28.64
C PRO A 281 26.96 5.81 -27.61
N ALA A 282 27.07 4.99 -26.56
CA ALA A 282 26.09 4.89 -25.47
C ALA A 282 25.96 6.15 -24.59
N HIS A 283 26.88 7.12 -24.71
CA HIS A 283 26.72 8.43 -24.07
C HIS A 283 25.81 9.36 -24.88
N SER A 284 25.48 9.04 -26.13
CA SER A 284 24.62 9.90 -26.94
C SER A 284 23.18 9.87 -26.41
N GLY A 285 22.56 11.03 -26.27
CA GLY A 285 21.22 11.14 -25.68
C GLY A 285 20.89 12.55 -25.20
N ILE A 286 19.72 12.67 -24.58
CA ILE A 286 19.23 13.93 -24.03
C ILE A 286 19.49 13.94 -22.53
N TYR A 287 20.19 14.95 -22.04
CA TYR A 287 20.51 15.10 -20.63
C TYR A 287 19.77 16.27 -20.01
N ARG A 288 19.39 16.13 -18.74
CA ARG A 288 18.83 17.17 -17.89
C ARG A 288 19.55 17.18 -16.55
N CYS A 289 19.63 18.36 -15.95
CA CYS A 289 20.16 18.53 -14.61
C CYS A 289 19.13 19.14 -13.67
N TYR A 290 19.24 18.74 -12.40
CA TYR A 290 18.45 19.23 -11.27
C TYR A 290 19.36 19.55 -10.09
N GLY A 291 18.90 20.44 -9.20
CA GLY A 291 19.54 20.71 -7.91
C GLY A 291 18.65 20.31 -6.74
N SER A 292 19.24 19.87 -5.62
CA SER A 292 18.54 19.57 -4.38
C SER A 292 19.30 20.03 -3.13
N PHE A 293 18.60 19.99 -1.99
CA PHE A 293 19.15 20.35 -0.68
C PHE A 293 19.27 19.11 0.22
N THR A 294 20.28 19.08 1.08
CA THR A 294 20.52 17.98 2.02
C THR A 294 19.35 17.74 2.97
N GLY A 295 18.62 18.78 3.36
CA GLY A 295 17.42 18.66 4.19
C GLY A 295 16.17 18.17 3.45
N SER A 296 16.21 18.10 2.12
CA SER A 296 15.08 17.66 1.29
C SER A 296 15.58 16.94 0.02
N PRO A 297 16.18 15.74 0.16
CA PRO A 297 16.83 15.04 -0.95
C PRO A 297 15.86 14.61 -2.06
N TYR A 298 14.59 14.40 -1.72
CA TYR A 298 13.52 14.03 -2.65
C TYR A 298 12.80 15.23 -3.30
N LEU A 299 13.23 16.47 -3.00
CA LEU A 299 12.65 17.68 -3.57
C LEU A 299 13.69 18.38 -4.43
N TRP A 300 13.46 18.39 -5.74
CA TRP A 300 14.40 18.90 -6.73
C TRP A 300 13.92 20.21 -7.35
N SER A 301 14.86 20.93 -7.96
CA SER A 301 14.57 22.10 -8.78
C SER A 301 13.70 21.75 -10.00
N ASP A 302 13.27 22.78 -10.72
CA ASP A 302 12.86 22.63 -12.11
C ASP A 302 13.98 22.00 -12.95
N SER A 303 13.59 21.31 -14.01
CA SER A 303 14.52 20.75 -15.00
C SER A 303 15.30 21.85 -15.70
N SER A 304 16.61 21.62 -15.91
CA SER A 304 17.36 22.39 -16.90
C SER A 304 16.77 22.26 -18.30
N ASP A 305 17.16 23.15 -19.21
CA ASP A 305 16.94 22.92 -20.63
C ASP A 305 17.68 21.64 -21.07
N PRO A 306 17.13 20.87 -22.02
CA PRO A 306 17.72 19.62 -22.48
C PRO A 306 19.05 19.87 -23.20
N LEU A 307 20.05 19.05 -22.89
CA LEU A 307 21.32 19.02 -23.61
C LEU A 307 21.41 17.75 -24.45
N PHE A 308 21.46 17.91 -25.77
CA PHE A 308 21.66 16.80 -26.71
C PHE A 308 23.16 16.54 -26.86
N LEU A 309 23.63 15.38 -26.41
CA LEU A 309 25.01 14.94 -26.58
C LEU A 309 25.08 13.93 -27.74
N SER A 310 26.03 14.10 -28.65
CA SER A 310 26.28 13.18 -29.77
C SER A 310 27.74 12.78 -29.82
N VAL A 311 28.00 11.48 -29.73
CA VAL A 311 29.35 10.92 -29.85
C VAL A 311 29.53 10.30 -31.23
N THR A 312 30.42 10.88 -32.03
CA THR A 312 30.71 10.40 -33.40
C THR A 312 31.89 9.43 -33.39
N GLY A 313 31.68 8.24 -33.96
CA GLY A 313 32.75 7.25 -34.14
C GLY A 313 33.59 7.56 -35.37
N SER A 314 34.91 7.70 -35.20
CA SER A 314 35.86 7.36 -36.26
C SER A 314 36.24 5.89 -36.09
N THR A 315 35.30 5.00 -36.30
CA THR A 315 35.69 3.63 -36.64
C THR A 315 36.29 3.70 -38.03
N THR A 316 37.62 3.55 -38.13
CA THR A 316 38.24 2.93 -39.31
C THR A 316 37.67 1.52 -39.44
N SER A 317 36.43 1.45 -39.91
CA SER A 317 35.76 0.24 -40.31
C SER A 317 36.14 0.04 -41.77
N THR A 318 37.05 -0.90 -41.99
CA THR A 318 37.27 -1.47 -43.32
C THR A 318 35.97 -2.16 -43.71
N CYS A 319 35.10 -1.48 -44.46
CA CYS A 319 34.00 -2.14 -45.16
C CYS A 319 34.59 -2.94 -46.34
N PRO A 320 34.35 -4.25 -46.44
CA PRO A 320 34.42 -4.92 -47.74
C PRO A 320 33.19 -4.48 -48.54
N SER A 321 33.41 -3.83 -49.68
CA SER A 321 32.32 -3.60 -50.62
C SER A 321 31.86 -4.94 -51.18
N THR A 322 30.55 -5.10 -51.35
CA THR A 322 29.99 -6.08 -52.29
C THR A 322 28.82 -5.39 -52.96
N MET A 323 28.94 -5.27 -54.29
CA MET A 323 27.96 -4.65 -55.17
C MET A 323 26.61 -5.39 -55.14
N GLU A 324 25.55 -4.62 -55.35
CA GLU A 324 24.24 -5.09 -55.79
C GLU A 324 24.31 -5.97 -57.05
N PRO A 325 23.21 -6.66 -57.35
CA PRO A 325 22.58 -6.36 -58.64
C PRO A 325 21.10 -6.01 -58.54
N HIS A 326 20.74 -5.07 -59.40
CA HIS A 326 19.45 -4.48 -59.67
C HIS A 326 18.35 -5.49 -60.03
N THR A 327 17.10 -5.13 -59.74
CA THR A 327 16.00 -5.34 -60.69
C THR A 327 14.86 -4.35 -60.43
N THR A 328 14.51 -3.61 -61.48
CA THR A 328 13.43 -2.63 -61.54
C THR A 328 12.19 -3.31 -62.10
N GLU A 329 11.02 -3.10 -61.49
CA GLU A 329 9.74 -3.23 -62.19
C GLU A 329 8.73 -2.22 -61.60
N GLU A 330 8.24 -1.32 -62.46
CA GLU A 330 7.13 -0.41 -62.19
C GLU A 330 5.79 -1.15 -62.21
N ALA A 331 4.84 -0.75 -61.36
CA ALA A 331 3.51 -0.33 -61.80
C ALA A 331 2.59 0.09 -60.64
N GLN A 332 2.12 1.34 -60.73
CA GLN A 332 0.75 1.82 -60.52
C GLN A 332 0.01 1.62 -59.19
N LEU A 333 -0.35 2.78 -58.61
CA LEU A 333 -1.53 3.06 -57.80
C LEU A 333 -2.81 2.45 -58.43
N PRO A 334 -3.81 2.07 -57.61
CA PRO A 334 -5.09 2.76 -57.79
C PRO A 334 -5.75 3.22 -56.49
N GLN A 335 -6.40 4.36 -56.66
CA GLN A 335 -7.29 5.06 -55.76
C GLN A 335 -8.69 4.44 -55.78
N ALA A 336 -9.38 4.61 -54.65
CA ALA A 336 -10.83 4.48 -54.41
C ALA A 336 -11.37 3.08 -54.12
N HIS A 337 -11.89 2.89 -52.89
CA HIS A 337 -13.25 2.41 -52.65
C HIS A 337 -13.79 3.00 -51.33
N SER A 338 -14.18 4.28 -51.40
CA SER A 338 -15.20 4.84 -50.52
C SER A 338 -16.54 4.23 -50.91
N CYS A 339 -17.06 3.28 -50.11
CA CYS A 339 -18.51 2.98 -50.04
C CYS A 339 -18.92 1.96 -48.96
N THR A 340 -18.04 1.57 -48.02
CA THR A 340 -18.42 0.63 -46.94
C THR A 340 -18.70 1.31 -45.59
N TRP A 341 -18.19 2.53 -45.36
CA TRP A 341 -18.27 3.20 -44.06
C TRP A 341 -19.65 3.80 -43.73
N TYR A 342 -20.44 4.18 -44.74
CA TYR A 342 -21.79 4.71 -44.54
C TYR A 342 -22.80 3.64 -44.08
N ILE A 343 -22.61 2.38 -44.48
CA ILE A 343 -23.47 1.27 -44.05
C ILE A 343 -23.21 0.96 -42.57
N PHE A 344 -21.93 0.95 -42.14
CA PHE A 344 -21.57 0.78 -40.73
C PHE A 344 -22.04 1.94 -39.86
N LEU A 345 -21.94 3.19 -40.34
CA LEU A 345 -22.44 4.36 -39.60
C LEU A 345 -23.98 4.33 -39.47
N GLY A 346 -24.69 3.92 -40.52
CA GLY A 346 -26.15 3.74 -40.47
C GLY A 346 -26.61 2.64 -39.52
N LEU A 347 -25.87 1.51 -39.46
CA LEU A 347 -26.15 0.42 -38.53
C LEU A 347 -25.92 0.82 -37.07
N ILE A 348 -24.90 1.63 -36.78
CA ILE A 348 -24.64 2.14 -35.43
C ILE A 348 -25.75 3.10 -34.98
N ILE A 349 -26.22 3.98 -35.88
CA ILE A 349 -27.33 4.91 -35.58
C ILE A 349 -28.65 4.14 -35.36
N ALA A 350 -28.90 3.07 -36.13
CA ALA A 350 -30.07 2.21 -35.92
C ALA A 350 -30.00 1.42 -34.60
N PHE A 351 -28.82 0.92 -34.22
CA PHE A 351 -28.65 0.19 -32.95
C PHE A 351 -28.78 1.10 -31.74
N THR A 352 -28.24 2.32 -31.83
CA THR A 352 -28.33 3.30 -30.75
C THR A 352 -29.77 3.81 -30.60
N SER A 353 -30.48 4.08 -31.69
CA SER A 353 -31.88 4.52 -31.63
C SER A 353 -32.82 3.43 -31.10
N THR A 354 -32.65 2.17 -31.51
CA THR A 354 -33.44 1.06 -31.00
C THR A 354 -33.17 0.80 -29.52
N SER A 355 -31.92 0.90 -29.07
CA SER A 355 -31.57 0.78 -27.64
C SER A 355 -32.20 1.88 -26.79
N ILE A 356 -32.23 3.12 -27.30
CA ILE A 356 -32.86 4.26 -26.61
C ILE A 356 -34.38 4.08 -26.54
N ILE A 357 -35.02 3.62 -27.63
CA ILE A 357 -36.47 3.36 -27.64
C ILE A 357 -36.82 2.22 -26.69
N LEU A 358 -36.02 1.14 -26.64
CA LEU A 358 -36.24 0.04 -25.71
C LEU A 358 -36.12 0.51 -24.26
N ALA A 359 -35.12 1.33 -23.94
CA ALA A 359 -34.97 1.93 -22.62
C ALA A 359 -36.16 2.83 -22.26
N ALA A 360 -36.65 3.64 -23.21
CA ALA A 360 -37.82 4.49 -23.00
C ALA A 360 -39.10 3.65 -22.76
N LEU A 361 -39.28 2.53 -23.48
CA LEU A 361 -40.40 1.62 -23.28
C LEU A 361 -40.34 0.91 -21.93
N VAL A 362 -39.14 0.51 -21.48
CA VAL A 362 -38.93 -0.08 -20.15
C VAL A 362 -39.20 0.94 -19.05
N CYS A 363 -38.71 2.17 -19.20
CA CYS A 363 -38.99 3.25 -18.27
C CYS A 363 -40.48 3.60 -18.26
N HIS A 364 -41.14 3.62 -19.42
CA HIS A 364 -42.57 3.86 -19.49
C HIS A 364 -43.35 2.75 -18.79
N TRP A 365 -43.00 1.48 -19.03
CA TRP A 365 -43.60 0.31 -18.37
C TRP A 365 -43.46 0.36 -16.84
N PHE A 366 -42.27 0.71 -16.34
CA PHE A 366 -42.04 0.91 -14.90
C PHE A 366 -42.90 2.07 -14.35
N SER A 367 -43.05 3.13 -15.13
CA SER A 367 -43.89 4.26 -14.74
C SER A 367 -45.39 3.89 -14.73
N THR A 368 -45.86 3.06 -15.67
CA THR A 368 -47.25 2.54 -15.67
C THR A 368 -47.49 1.61 -14.49
N GLN A 369 -46.51 0.76 -14.13
CA GLN A 369 -46.61 -0.13 -12.98
C GLN A 369 -46.69 0.64 -11.66
N ASN A 370 -45.97 1.76 -11.56
CA ASN A 370 -46.06 2.68 -10.41
C ASN A 370 -47.39 3.43 -10.34
N HIS A 371 -48.04 3.71 -11.48
CA HIS A 371 -49.37 4.35 -11.51
C HIS A 371 -50.51 3.38 -11.16
N VAL A 372 -50.40 2.09 -11.51
CA VAL A 372 -51.41 1.07 -11.17
C VAL A 372 -51.42 0.77 -9.66
N ALA A 373 -50.27 0.87 -8.98
CA ALA A 373 -50.18 0.68 -7.53
C ALA A 373 -50.79 1.83 -6.69
N ILE A 374 -51.10 2.98 -7.29
CA ILE A 374 -51.62 4.18 -6.59
C ILE A 374 -53.16 4.27 -6.66
N MET A 375 -53.83 3.44 -7.48
CA MET A 375 -55.30 3.45 -7.66
C MET A 375 -56.05 2.34 -6.91
N GLU A 376 -55.36 1.47 -6.16
CA GLU A 376 -55.96 0.46 -5.27
C GLU A 376 -55.80 0.87 -3.79
N GLY A 377 -56.08 2.15 -3.50
CA GLY A 377 -56.22 2.65 -2.14
C GLY A 377 -57.68 2.95 -1.85
N GLU A 378 -58.39 2.03 -1.20
CA GLU A 378 -59.65 2.32 -0.49
C GLU A 378 -59.39 2.51 1.02
N PRO A 379 -60.21 3.33 1.72
CA PRO A 379 -59.77 4.16 2.83
C PRO A 379 -60.12 3.62 4.24
N MET A 380 -59.51 4.27 5.23
CA MET A 380 -59.73 4.16 6.68
C MET A 380 -61.19 4.06 7.12
N GLU A 381 -61.47 3.21 8.12
CA GLU A 381 -62.44 3.55 9.17
C GLU A 381 -61.97 3.12 10.57
N ASP A 382 -62.12 4.07 11.48
CA ASP A 382 -61.88 4.12 12.91
C ASP A 382 -62.87 3.24 13.71
N ARG A 383 -62.40 2.50 14.72
CA ARG A 383 -63.14 2.26 15.96
C ARG A 383 -62.31 1.61 17.07
N THR A 384 -62.37 2.27 18.21
CA THR A 384 -61.87 1.93 19.54
C THR A 384 -62.58 0.77 20.26
N VAL A 385 -61.89 0.24 21.29
CA VAL A 385 -62.37 -0.30 22.60
C VAL A 385 -62.45 -1.84 22.80
N ASN A 386 -61.59 -2.27 23.73
CA ASN A 386 -61.63 -3.32 24.77
C ASN A 386 -61.91 -4.79 24.43
N GLY A 387 -61.10 -5.67 25.03
CA GLY A 387 -61.55 -7.00 25.43
C GLY A 387 -60.47 -8.07 25.52
N GLU A 388 -59.95 -8.25 26.73
CA GLU A 388 -59.54 -9.54 27.32
C GLU A 388 -58.30 -10.31 26.87
N ASP A 389 -57.85 -11.06 27.87
CA ASP A 389 -56.56 -11.67 28.10
C ASP A 389 -56.57 -13.16 27.74
N SER A 390 -55.35 -13.72 27.72
CA SER A 390 -55.00 -15.13 27.92
C SER A 390 -54.96 -16.10 26.72
N ALA A 391 -53.76 -16.67 26.61
CA ALA A 391 -53.44 -18.10 26.54
C ALA A 391 -53.06 -18.74 25.17
N VAL A 392 -51.77 -19.08 25.14
CA VAL A 392 -51.16 -20.33 24.62
C VAL A 392 -51.09 -20.50 23.11
N GLU A 393 -49.85 -20.53 22.60
CA GLU A 393 -49.57 -21.06 21.26
C GLU A 393 -48.39 -22.04 21.30
N ASP A 394 -48.71 -23.28 20.90
CA ASP A 394 -47.83 -24.41 20.63
C ASP A 394 -46.98 -24.13 19.38
N VAL A 395 -45.71 -24.57 19.40
CA VAL A 395 -44.83 -24.56 18.22
C VAL A 395 -44.47 -26.00 17.85
N ILE A 396 -44.97 -26.45 16.69
CA ILE A 396 -44.60 -27.71 16.03
C ILE A 396 -43.53 -27.43 14.96
N TYR A 397 -42.45 -28.21 14.99
CA TYR A 397 -41.38 -28.24 14.00
C TYR A 397 -41.84 -28.90 12.68
N ALA A 398 -41.46 -28.30 11.54
CA ALA A 398 -41.52 -28.95 10.25
C ALA A 398 -40.13 -29.45 9.83
N HIS A 399 -40.10 -30.74 9.50
CA HIS A 399 -39.00 -31.51 8.93
C HIS A 399 -39.20 -31.61 7.42
N LEU A 400 -38.13 -31.55 6.61
CA LEU A 400 -38.19 -31.98 5.21
C LEU A 400 -36.85 -32.52 4.74
N ASP A 401 -36.90 -33.81 4.42
CA ASP A 401 -35.89 -34.68 3.82
C ASP A 401 -35.66 -34.38 2.33
N LEU A 402 -34.44 -34.67 1.84
CA LEU A 402 -34.26 -35.21 0.49
C LEU A 402 -33.00 -36.08 0.42
N GLY A 403 -33.20 -37.38 0.16
CA GLY A 403 -32.15 -38.39 0.03
C GLY A 403 -31.77 -38.72 -1.42
N THR A 404 -30.46 -38.92 -1.60
CA THR A 404 -29.73 -39.94 -2.41
C THR A 404 -29.94 -40.05 -3.93
N LEU A 405 -28.85 -40.06 -4.73
CA LEU A 405 -28.05 -41.25 -5.10
C LEU A 405 -26.94 -40.90 -6.14
N SER A 406 -25.68 -41.29 -5.90
CA SER A 406 -24.78 -41.95 -6.87
C SER A 406 -23.36 -42.11 -6.33
N GLU A 407 -22.97 -43.36 -6.13
CA GLU A 407 -21.69 -43.88 -5.68
C GLU A 407 -20.72 -43.99 -6.87
N ARG A 408 -19.47 -43.50 -6.74
CA ARG A 408 -18.34 -43.98 -7.56
C ARG A 408 -17.12 -44.19 -6.68
N ARG A 409 -16.85 -45.45 -6.39
CA ARG A 409 -15.63 -45.94 -5.72
C ARG A 409 -14.40 -45.65 -6.57
N PHE A 410 -13.36 -45.10 -5.95
CA PHE A 410 -11.98 -45.36 -6.31
C PHE A 410 -11.22 -45.76 -5.05
N THR A 411 -10.69 -46.97 -5.10
CA THR A 411 -9.83 -47.63 -4.11
C THR A 411 -8.48 -46.92 -3.98
N PRO A 412 -7.90 -46.80 -2.78
CA PRO A 412 -6.45 -46.67 -2.63
C PRO A 412 -5.85 -47.93 -2.00
N THR A 413 -4.83 -48.45 -2.68
CA THR A 413 -3.89 -49.48 -2.25
C THR A 413 -3.21 -49.10 -0.92
N PRO A 414 -2.99 -50.05 0.02
CA PRO A 414 -2.31 -49.75 1.28
C PRO A 414 -0.79 -49.62 1.08
N LEU A 415 -0.24 -48.45 1.38
CA LEU A 415 1.21 -48.25 1.54
C LEU A 415 1.64 -48.71 2.94
N ARG A 416 2.70 -49.51 2.98
CA ARG A 416 3.34 -50.12 4.17
C ARG A 416 3.66 -49.09 5.27
N PRO A 417 3.71 -49.52 6.55
CA PRO A 417 4.31 -48.73 7.61
C PRO A 417 5.84 -48.70 7.43
N VAL A 418 6.41 -47.50 7.36
CA VAL A 418 7.85 -47.29 7.51
C VAL A 418 8.15 -47.24 9.01
N HIS A 419 8.97 -48.18 9.48
CA HIS A 419 9.57 -48.15 10.80
C HIS A 419 10.48 -46.90 10.95
N PRO A 420 10.50 -46.23 12.11
CA PRO A 420 11.57 -45.29 12.41
C PRO A 420 12.83 -46.07 12.76
N SER A 421 13.87 -45.97 11.93
CA SER A 421 15.22 -46.36 12.30
C SER A 421 15.80 -45.33 13.27
N THR A 422 16.03 -45.75 14.49
CA THR A 422 16.85 -45.03 15.47
C THR A 422 18.32 -45.10 15.04
N GLU A 423 18.92 -43.96 14.71
CA GLU A 423 20.37 -43.79 14.71
C GLU A 423 20.76 -42.72 15.74
N PRO A 424 21.82 -42.93 16.55
CA PRO A 424 22.20 -42.03 17.63
C PRO A 424 23.08 -40.90 17.07
N ILE A 425 22.70 -39.65 17.36
CA ILE A 425 23.56 -38.49 17.10
C ILE A 425 24.51 -38.35 18.30
N ILE A 426 25.79 -38.56 18.03
CA ILE A 426 26.91 -38.30 18.94
C ILE A 426 27.07 -36.78 19.07
N TYR A 427 27.09 -36.29 20.32
CA TYR A 427 27.50 -34.92 20.63
C TYR A 427 29.04 -34.85 20.60
N GLU A 428 29.61 -34.01 19.73
CA GLU A 428 30.98 -33.53 19.91
C GLU A 428 30.96 -32.23 20.72
N GLU A 429 31.61 -32.30 21.87
CA GLU A 429 31.89 -31.21 22.79
C GLU A 429 33.18 -30.51 22.30
N PHE A 430 33.04 -29.27 21.83
CA PHE A 430 34.18 -28.43 21.45
C PHE A 430 34.73 -27.74 22.69
N ASP A 431 35.83 -28.27 23.20
CA ASP A 431 36.60 -27.71 24.30
C ASP A 431 37.53 -26.61 23.74
N ALA A 432 37.30 -25.36 24.14
CA ALA A 432 38.15 -24.22 23.80
C ALA A 432 38.92 -23.78 25.04
N ASN A 433 40.07 -24.41 25.29
CA ASN A 433 41.07 -23.89 26.21
C ASN A 433 41.88 -22.79 25.52
N GLN A 434 41.81 -21.59 26.10
CA GLN A 434 42.60 -20.43 25.70
C GLN A 434 43.75 -20.26 26.68
N ASP A 435 44.96 -20.57 26.21
CA ASP A 435 46.21 -20.34 26.94
C ASP A 435 46.52 -18.85 27.04
N HIS A 436 46.76 -18.40 28.26
CA HIS A 436 47.46 -17.18 28.61
C HIS A 436 48.92 -17.51 28.90
N ALA A 437 49.86 -16.91 28.15
CA ALA A 437 51.21 -16.66 28.62
C ALA A 437 51.86 -15.51 27.83
N GLU A 438 52.12 -14.41 28.52
CA GLU A 438 53.32 -13.57 28.35
C GLU A 438 54.26 -13.89 29.54
N PRO A 439 55.57 -13.53 29.51
CA PRO A 439 56.29 -12.73 28.51
C PRO A 439 57.39 -13.49 27.75
#